data_AF-A0A0F9QEA1-F1
#
_entry.id   AF-A0A0F9QEA1-F1
#
_cell.length_a   1.000
_cell.length_b   1.000
_cell.length_c   1.000
_cell.angle_alpha   90.00
_cell.angle_beta   90.00
_cell.angle_gamma   90.00
#
_symmetry.space_group_name_H-M   'P 1'
#
loop_
_entity.id
_entity.type
_entity.pdbx_description
1 polymer ?
#
loop_
_entity_poly.entity_id
_entity_poly.type
_entity_poly.pdbx_seq_one_letter_code
_entity_poly.pdbx_strand_id
1 'polypeptide(L)' 'MSDEIDYQAWALELCTLLDAVEQEIQWSSDDDSLNRARKLVRGRFEIAEKHGVAVVLREPGSGKVH' A
#
# COMPACT_ATOMS: atom_id res chain seq x y z
N MET A 1 -10.07 3.70 24.76
CA MET A 1 -8.63 3.61 24.52
C MET A 1 -8.42 4.30 23.19
N SER A 2 -7.65 5.39 23.14
CA SER A 2 -7.27 5.95 21.85
C SER A 2 -6.24 4.99 21.28
N ASP A 3 -6.62 4.24 20.24
CA ASP A 3 -5.67 3.44 19.46
C ASP A 3 -4.78 4.44 18.69
N GLU A 4 -3.74 4.91 19.38
CA GLU A 4 -2.75 5.81 18.80
C GLU A 4 -1.95 5.05 17.75
N ILE A 5 -1.97 5.56 16.53
CA ILE A 5 -1.32 4.92 15.39
C ILE A 5 0.19 5.04 15.55
N ASP A 6 0.89 3.90 15.53
CA ASP A 6 2.36 3.87 15.47
C ASP A 6 2.81 4.19 14.04
N TYR A 7 2.95 5.49 13.76
CA TYR A 7 3.39 5.99 12.46
C TYR A 7 4.80 5.50 12.07
N GLN A 8 5.67 5.19 13.03
CA GLN A 8 7.01 4.71 12.75
C GLN A 8 6.97 3.26 12.26
N ALA A 9 6.23 2.39 12.94
CA ALA A 9 6.04 1.00 12.52
C ALA A 9 5.31 0.93 11.18
N TRP A 10 4.28 1.75 10.99
CA TRP A 10 3.55 1.85 9.72
C TRP A 10 4.48 2.26 8.55
N ALA A 11 5.30 3.30 8.74
CA ALA A 11 6.22 3.77 7.72
C ALA A 11 7.27 2.72 7.35
N LEU A 12 7.81 1.98 8.33
CA LEU A 12 8.81 0.93 8.11
C LEU A 12 8.24 -0.23 7.27
N GLU A 13 7.03 -0.69 7.60
CA GLU A 13 6.35 -1.76 6.85
C GLU A 13 6.00 -1.30 5.43
N LEU A 14 5.58 -0.04 5.25
CA LEU A 14 5.27 0.52 3.94
C LEU A 14 6.53 0.65 3.07
N CYS A 15 7.64 1.15 3.60
CA CYS A 15 8.90 1.23 2.86
C CYS A 15 9.41 -0.15 2.43
N THR A 16 9.33 -1.14 3.32
CA THR A 16 9.71 -2.54 3.01
C THR A 16 8.88 -3.10 1.85
N LEU A 17 7.58 -2.78 1.81
CA LEU A 17 6.70 -3.18 0.73
C LEU A 17 7.06 -2.50 -0.60
N LEU A 18 7.42 -1.21 -0.57
CA LEU A 18 7.83 -0.46 -1.76
C LEU A 18 9.14 -1.00 -2.34
N ASP A 19 10.12 -1.35 -1.51
CA ASP A 19 11.37 -1.97 -1.95
C ASP A 19 11.12 -3.31 -2.64
N ALA A 20 10.19 -4.12 -2.12
CA ALA A 20 9.79 -5.39 -2.74
C ALA A 20 9.11 -5.18 -4.11
N VAL A 21 8.26 -4.15 -4.22
CA VAL A 21 7.64 -3.77 -5.51
C VAL A 21 8.70 -3.33 -6.51
N GLU A 22 9.66 -2.49 -6.09
CA GLU A 22 10.75 -2.04 -6.95
C GLU A 22 11.59 -3.21 -7.46
N GLN A 23 11.94 -4.16 -6.60
CA GLN A 23 12.68 -5.37 -6.98
C GLN A 23 11.90 -6.24 -7.97
N GLU A 24 10.59 -6.41 -7.80
CA GLU A 24 9.78 -7.19 -8.75
C GLU A 24 9.63 -6.51 -10.12
N ILE A 25 9.64 -5.17 -10.18
CA ILE A 25 9.50 -4.41 -11.43
C ILE A 25 10.84 -4.23 -12.15
N GLN A 26 11.94 -4.01 -11.42
CA GLN A 26 13.24 -3.66 -12.01
C GLN A 26 13.88 -4.82 -12.80
N TRP A 27 13.54 -6.06 -12.47
CA TRP A 27 14.20 -7.25 -13.02
C TRP A 27 13.31 -8.08 -13.96
N SER A 28 12.06 -7.66 -14.18
CA SER A 28 11.10 -8.43 -14.96
C SER A 28 10.62 -7.73 -16.21
N SER A 29 10.60 -8.50 -17.29
CA SER A 29 9.88 -8.20 -18.54
C SER A 29 8.67 -9.12 -18.74
N ASP A 30 8.27 -9.88 -17.72
CA ASP A 30 7.21 -10.89 -17.78
C ASP A 30 5.94 -10.46 -17.04
N ASP A 31 4.79 -10.88 -17.59
CA ASP A 31 3.47 -10.56 -17.04
C ASP A 31 3.30 -11.09 -15.60
N ASP A 32 4.04 -12.14 -15.23
CA ASP A 32 3.99 -12.74 -13.91
C ASP A 32 4.57 -11.85 -12.82
N SER A 33 5.69 -11.16 -13.06
CA SER A 33 6.23 -10.24 -12.05
C SER A 33 5.44 -8.94 -11.98
N LEU A 34 4.88 -8.46 -13.10
CA LEU A 34 3.90 -7.37 -13.07
C LEU A 34 2.66 -7.74 -12.23
N ASN A 35 2.20 -8.99 -12.29
CA ASN A 35 1.13 -9.49 -11.44
C ASN A 35 1.54 -9.59 -9.96
N ARG A 36 2.78 -10.01 -9.65
CA ARG A 36 3.31 -10.01 -8.28
C ARG A 36 3.43 -8.60 -7.71
N ALA A 37 3.96 -7.65 -8.49
CA ALA A 37 4.01 -6.24 -8.13
C ALA A 37 2.60 -5.68 -7.84
N ARG A 38 1.59 -5.97 -8.67
CA ARG A 38 0.19 -5.58 -8.40
C ARG A 38 -0.36 -6.16 -7.09
N LYS A 39 0.00 -7.39 -6.73
CA LYS A 39 -0.39 -8.00 -5.45
C LYS A 39 0.29 -7.31 -4.27
N LEU A 40 1.60 -7.05 -4.37
CA LEU A 40 2.35 -6.31 -3.35
C LEU A 40 1.77 -4.90 -3.15
N VAL A 41 1.46 -4.18 -4.23
CA VAL A 41 0.83 -2.87 -4.16
C VAL A 41 -0.52 -2.89 -3.40
N ARG A 42 -1.28 -3.99 -3.47
CA ARG A 42 -2.51 -4.15 -2.67
C ARG A 42 -2.23 -4.37 -1.19
N GLY A 43 -1.10 -5.00 -0.83
CA GLY A 43 -0.67 -5.21 0.55
C GLY A 43 -0.52 -3.93 1.37
N ARG A 44 -0.36 -2.76 0.74
CA ARG A 44 -0.32 -1.46 1.46
C ARG A 44 -1.60 -1.17 2.23
N PHE A 45 -2.74 -1.66 1.74
CA PHE A 45 -4.03 -1.46 2.38
C PHE A 45 -4.17 -2.36 3.61
N GLU A 46 -3.66 -3.59 3.54
CA GLU A 46 -3.59 -4.52 4.67
C GLU A 46 -2.68 -3.99 5.77
N ILE A 47 -1.53 -3.40 5.41
CA ILE A 47 -0.62 -2.73 6.35
C ILE A 47 -1.33 -1.54 7.01
N ALA A 48 -2.03 -0.72 6.23
CA ALA A 48 -2.78 0.41 6.78
C ALA A 48 -3.85 -0.05 7.80
N GLU A 49 -4.66 -1.06 7.45
CA GLU A 49 -5.67 -1.62 8.34
C GLU A 49 -5.07 -2.21 9.62
N LYS A 50 -3.95 -2.94 9.52
CA LYS A 50 -3.21 -3.50 10.67
C LYS A 50 -2.78 -2.41 11.67
N HIS A 51 -2.45 -1.22 11.17
CA HIS A 51 -2.02 -0.07 11.97
C HIS A 51 -3.18 0.87 12.35
N GLY A 52 -4.44 0.43 12.19
CA GLY A 52 -5.62 1.22 12.56
C GLY A 52 -5.96 2.35 11.59
N VAL A 53 -5.35 2.38 10.41
CA VAL A 53 -5.63 3.35 9.35
C VAL A 53 -6.73 2.78 8.44
N ALA A 54 -7.93 3.35 8.49
CA ALA A 54 -9.00 3.03 7.56
C ALA A 54 -8.69 3.62 6.17
N VAL A 55 -8.55 2.78 5.15
CA VAL A 55 -8.32 3.25 3.78
C VAL A 55 -9.63 3.33 3.01
N VAL A 56 -10.06 4.54 2.72
CA VAL A 56 -11.24 4.79 1.87
C VAL A 56 -10.78 4.99 0.43
N LEU A 57 -11.02 3.98 -0.42
CA LEU A 57 -10.87 4.12 -1.86
C LEU A 57 -11.98 5.04 -2.39
N ARG A 58 -11.63 6.29 -2.70
CA ARG A 58 -12.56 7.18 -3.41
C ARG A 58 -12.41 6.96 -4.90
N GLU A 59 -13.53 6.77 -5.59
CA GLU A 59 -13.54 6.74 -7.04
C GLU A 59 -13.04 8.08 -7.60
N PRO A 60 -12.18 8.07 -8.63
CA PRO A 60 -11.74 9.30 -9.27
C PRO A 60 -12.96 10.03 -9.86
N GLY A 61 -13.30 11.18 -9.27
CA GLY A 61 -14.42 12.03 -9.68
C GLY A 61 -15.52 12.26 -8.63
N SER A 62 -15.50 11.59 -7.48
CA SER A 62 -16.55 11.79 -6.45
C SER A 62 -16.35 13.02 -5.54
N GLY A 63 -15.26 13.76 -5.72
CA GLY A 63 -15.02 15.03 -5.03
C GLY A 63 -15.85 16.16 -5.60
N LYS A 64 -17.13 16.27 -5.22
CA LYS A 64 -17.82 17.57 -5.27
C LYS A 64 -17.19 18.48 -4.22
N VAL A 65 -16.41 19.45 -4.66
CA VAL A 65 -16.03 20.61 -3.84
C VAL A 65 -17.26 21.52 -3.78
N HIS A 66 -17.90 21.58 -2.61
CA HIS A 66 -18.86 22.61 -2.25
C HIS A 66 -18.37 23.30 -0.98
#